data_AF-A0A023JEM2-F1
#
_entry.id   AF-A0A023JEM2-F1
#
_cell.length_a   1.000
_cell.length_b   1.000
_cell.length_c   1.000
_cell.angle_alpha   90.00
_cell.angle_beta   90.00
_cell.angle_gamma   90.00
#
_symmetry.space_group_name_H-M   'P 1'
#
loop_
_entity.id
_entity.type
_entity.pdbx_description
1 polymer ?
#
loop_
_entity_poly.entity_id
_entity_poly.type
_entity_poly.pdbx_seq_one_letter_code
_entity_poly.pdbx_strand_id
1 'polypeptide(L)'
;MKQNKLSFESEKLVVDYISFNIQGLIDRKQVKRIAKYLFQIFGFNSTFAKSSTGKEEDLFFDFRNQHKVSFRYYLYASEYTTYWSGTKVDFSGKNATQFYSIIKQQKFDWNLFDLSSTNIGRFDYYYLRPITDAHTDNKLKYFMRSSCDKILNNYKRRKATFGREETGYVSRIGSRTSSNYYRIYQTKQGVKFELELKNPIVKSFQRFLFNNQIEIFERKLVLHFYQLSTNRIQLTSCYSDWLVSWLRQIAIKPESNILGITYLENYKSLSFAKRELIYNLFRVLSFLQSYEGKREPIIINGDSYSTISFPLGDLVNYLSMNKQNKRHTKKVSTMLKDFISLEPIIQNFSDIHFRALVLFPNVKVLPEGRISIVSMTLAEQLFSYKFPSYLTSYFNQWNNKYEFHVQFEILAIMSTSSLQKQFHVQDFLKQFNLSNKKQTEIKRIIIQSLQELVEKRIIKSFFKATQKDGSFTVQTNLTSRLITKTKLLYLEEILHYKYPINQLES
;
A
#
# COMPACT_ATOMS: atom_id res chain seq x y z
N MET A 1 16.89 6.86 14.22
CA MET A 1 15.67 6.34 13.56
C MET A 1 14.63 7.44 13.47
N LYS A 2 14.36 8.01 12.28
CA LYS A 2 13.20 8.89 12.09
C LYS A 2 11.97 7.98 11.95
N GLN A 3 11.01 8.09 12.85
CA GLN A 3 9.68 7.52 12.65
C GLN A 3 9.17 8.04 11.29
N ASN A 4 8.84 7.15 10.35
CA ASN A 4 8.20 7.57 9.08
C ASN A 4 6.97 8.41 9.44
N LYS A 5 7.06 9.71 9.15
CA LYS A 5 6.06 10.69 9.51
C LYS A 5 4.94 10.60 8.47
N LEU A 6 3.91 9.82 8.79
CA LEU A 6 2.69 9.73 7.99
C LEU A 6 2.07 11.13 7.87
N SER A 7 2.17 11.72 6.69
CA SER A 7 1.75 13.09 6.37
C SER A 7 1.01 13.09 5.03
N PHE A 8 0.27 14.15 4.73
CA PHE A 8 -0.35 14.26 3.41
C PHE A 8 0.68 14.29 2.28
N GLU A 9 1.83 14.89 2.54
CA GLU A 9 2.92 14.98 1.57
C GLU A 9 3.58 13.62 1.30
N SER A 10 3.93 12.86 2.34
CA SER A 10 4.51 11.52 2.19
C SER A 10 3.57 10.54 1.49
N GLU A 11 2.26 10.69 1.72
CA GLU A 11 1.21 9.81 1.17
C GLU A 11 0.58 10.35 -0.12
N LYS A 12 1.05 11.50 -0.63
CA LYS A 12 0.51 12.16 -1.83
C LYS A 12 -1.00 12.44 -1.76
N LEU A 13 -1.50 12.77 -0.58
CA LEU A 13 -2.87 13.23 -0.36
C LEU A 13 -2.95 14.74 -0.57
N VAL A 14 -4.00 15.18 -1.26
CA VAL A 14 -4.22 16.58 -1.59
C VAL A 14 -5.57 17.02 -1.07
N VAL A 15 -5.59 18.15 -0.36
CA VAL A 15 -6.83 18.79 0.11
C VAL A 15 -7.54 19.48 -1.05
N ASP A 16 -8.83 19.18 -1.21
CA ASP A 16 -9.67 19.66 -2.31
C ASP A 16 -10.86 20.49 -1.84
N TYR A 17 -11.23 20.41 -0.55
CA TYR A 17 -12.27 21.26 0.02
C TYR A 17 -12.05 21.44 1.52
N ILE A 18 -12.21 22.67 2.01
CA ILE A 18 -12.30 22.97 3.43
C ILE A 18 -13.44 23.97 3.62
N SER A 19 -14.31 23.71 4.59
CA SER A 19 -15.24 24.72 5.06
C SER A 19 -15.30 24.87 6.56
N PHE A 20 -15.65 26.07 7.00
CA PHE A 20 -15.95 26.39 8.39
C PHE A 20 -17.38 26.86 8.53
N ASN A 21 -18.08 26.37 9.55
CA ASN A 21 -19.41 26.82 9.93
C ASN A 21 -19.25 27.66 11.20
N ILE A 22 -19.52 28.96 11.11
CA ILE A 22 -19.41 29.91 12.22
C ILE A 22 -20.83 30.23 12.70
N GLN A 23 -21.21 29.64 13.82
CA GLN A 23 -22.54 29.81 14.43
C GLN A 23 -22.72 31.27 14.88
N GLY A 24 -23.89 31.85 14.62
CA GLY A 24 -24.21 33.20 15.11
C GLY A 24 -23.50 34.34 14.37
N LEU A 25 -22.53 34.06 13.49
CA LEU A 25 -21.94 35.06 12.61
C LEU A 25 -22.94 35.44 11.53
N ILE A 26 -23.77 36.43 11.84
CA ILE A 26 -24.82 36.95 10.96
C ILE A 26 -24.58 38.40 10.53
N ASP A 27 -23.64 39.08 11.18
CA ASP A 27 -23.28 40.47 10.86
C ASP A 27 -22.33 40.54 9.65
N ARG A 28 -22.79 41.21 8.59
CA ARG A 28 -21.99 41.46 7.39
C ARG A 28 -20.70 42.22 7.68
N LYS A 29 -20.65 43.10 8.70
CA LYS A 29 -19.41 43.82 9.08
C LYS A 29 -18.34 42.85 9.59
N GLN A 30 -18.72 41.89 10.43
CA GLN A 30 -17.80 40.85 10.92
C GLN A 30 -17.32 39.93 9.79
N VAL A 31 -18.21 39.52 8.88
CA VAL A 31 -17.83 38.77 7.67
C VAL A 31 -16.84 39.56 6.81
N LYS A 32 -17.09 40.86 6.60
CA LYS A 32 -16.16 41.76 5.88
C LYS A 32 -14.79 41.84 6.55
N ARG A 33 -14.70 41.80 7.88
CA ARG A 33 -13.41 41.79 8.60
C ARG A 33 -12.57 40.56 8.27
N ILE A 34 -13.18 39.37 8.30
CA ILE A 34 -12.52 38.11 7.94
C ILE A 34 -12.12 38.13 6.46
N ALA A 35 -13.04 38.52 5.59
CA ALA A 35 -12.80 38.59 4.14
C ALA A 35 -11.65 39.57 3.80
N LYS A 36 -11.61 40.74 4.46
CA LYS A 36 -10.55 41.74 4.27
C LYS A 36 -9.19 41.19 4.66
N TYR A 37 -9.09 40.48 5.78
CA TYR A 37 -7.84 39.85 6.20
C TYR A 37 -7.35 38.81 5.18
N LEU A 38 -8.23 37.89 4.74
CA LEU A 38 -7.88 36.89 3.73
C LEU A 38 -7.44 37.52 2.40
N PHE A 39 -8.09 38.62 2.01
CA PHE A 39 -7.75 39.38 0.81
C PHE A 39 -6.39 40.07 0.95
N GLN A 40 -6.17 40.85 2.01
CA GLN A 40 -4.98 41.69 2.17
C GLN A 40 -3.72 40.88 2.50
N ILE A 41 -3.85 39.83 3.32
CA ILE A 41 -2.69 39.07 3.82
C ILE A 41 -2.35 37.91 2.88
N PHE A 42 -3.36 37.28 2.26
CA PHE A 42 -3.17 36.05 1.50
C PHE A 42 -3.61 36.13 0.03
N GLY A 43 -4.12 37.27 -0.43
CA GLY A 43 -4.53 37.45 -1.83
C GLY A 43 -5.74 36.60 -2.23
N PHE A 44 -6.68 36.35 -1.32
CA PHE A 44 -7.94 35.68 -1.66
C PHE A 44 -9.01 36.71 -2.04
N ASN A 45 -9.50 36.64 -3.28
CA ASN A 45 -10.76 37.27 -3.63
C ASN A 45 -11.89 36.66 -2.78
N SER A 46 -12.93 37.43 -2.49
CA SER A 46 -14.00 36.97 -1.60
C SER A 46 -15.37 37.26 -2.18
N THR A 47 -16.24 36.26 -2.13
CA THR A 47 -17.65 36.38 -2.51
C THR A 47 -18.55 36.23 -1.30
N PHE A 48 -19.75 36.79 -1.37
CA PHE A 48 -20.78 36.68 -0.36
C PHE A 48 -22.13 36.35 -0.99
N ALA A 49 -22.89 35.45 -0.38
CA ALA A 49 -24.28 35.20 -0.74
C ALA A 49 -25.14 35.03 0.50
N LYS A 50 -26.39 35.47 0.40
CA LYS A 50 -27.44 35.18 1.38
C LYS A 50 -28.18 33.92 0.96
N SER A 51 -28.19 32.89 1.80
CA SER A 51 -28.73 31.54 1.54
C SER A 51 -27.93 30.70 0.53
N SER A 52 -28.34 29.43 0.37
CA SER A 52 -27.78 28.51 -0.62
C SER A 52 -28.07 28.91 -2.07
N THR A 53 -29.17 29.63 -2.31
CA THR A 53 -29.65 30.02 -3.65
C THR A 53 -29.50 31.51 -3.95
N GLY A 54 -28.99 32.30 -2.99
CA GLY A 54 -28.76 33.72 -3.21
C GLY A 54 -27.73 34.01 -4.28
N LYS A 55 -27.90 35.17 -4.93
CA LYS A 55 -26.93 35.72 -5.87
C LYS A 55 -25.62 36.02 -5.14
N GLU A 56 -24.52 35.46 -5.64
CA GLU A 56 -23.18 35.78 -5.16
C GLU A 56 -22.80 37.21 -5.58
N GLU A 57 -22.29 37.99 -4.64
CA GLU A 57 -21.70 39.32 -4.84
C GLU A 57 -20.23 39.30 -4.41
N ASP A 58 -19.37 40.07 -5.09
CA ASP A 58 -17.99 40.24 -4.66
C ASP A 58 -17.94 41.12 -3.40
N LEU A 59 -17.15 40.72 -2.41
CA LEU A 59 -16.81 41.54 -1.23
C LEU A 59 -15.48 42.27 -1.43
N PHE A 60 -14.46 41.55 -1.87
CA PHE A 60 -13.13 42.08 -2.20
C PHE A 60 -12.59 41.34 -3.43
N PHE A 61 -12.11 42.10 -4.41
CA PHE A 61 -11.68 41.56 -5.69
C PHE A 61 -10.45 42.30 -6.22
N ASP A 62 -9.47 41.55 -6.70
CA ASP A 62 -8.36 42.00 -7.52
C ASP A 62 -8.13 40.95 -8.63
N PHE A 63 -8.01 41.39 -9.88
CA PHE A 63 -7.82 40.50 -11.03
C PHE A 63 -6.48 39.75 -10.99
N ARG A 64 -5.50 40.24 -10.21
CA ARG A 64 -4.18 39.62 -10.03
C ARG A 64 -4.23 38.43 -9.06
N ASN A 65 -5.25 38.37 -8.21
CA ASN A 65 -5.41 37.29 -7.24
C ASN A 65 -5.86 35.99 -7.94
N GLN A 66 -5.20 34.89 -7.61
CA GLN A 66 -5.47 33.58 -8.21
C GLN A 66 -6.38 32.69 -7.35
N HIS A 67 -6.70 33.13 -6.14
CA HIS A 67 -7.44 32.36 -5.17
C HIS A 67 -8.70 33.08 -4.71
N LYS A 68 -9.71 32.30 -4.30
CA LYS A 68 -10.99 32.82 -3.82
C LYS A 68 -11.55 32.06 -2.62
N VAL A 69 -12.31 32.78 -1.80
CA VAL A 69 -13.08 32.26 -0.65
C VAL A 69 -14.54 32.68 -0.79
N SER A 70 -15.47 31.78 -0.48
CA SER A 70 -16.90 32.05 -0.54
C SER A 70 -17.50 32.12 0.86
N PHE A 71 -18.21 33.19 1.16
CA PHE A 71 -18.98 33.36 2.39
C PHE A 71 -20.47 33.17 2.10
N ARG A 72 -21.11 32.23 2.77
CA ARG A 72 -22.55 31.97 2.63
C ARG A 72 -23.25 32.13 3.95
N TYR A 73 -24.13 33.10 3.99
CA TYR A 73 -24.89 33.47 5.16
C TYR A 73 -26.21 32.71 5.22
N TYR A 74 -26.61 32.24 6.41
CA TYR A 74 -27.87 31.56 6.65
C TYR A 74 -28.58 32.19 7.85
N LEU A 75 -29.88 32.43 7.69
CA LEU A 75 -30.80 32.80 8.77
C LEU A 75 -31.67 31.62 9.13
N TYR A 76 -31.86 31.41 10.44
CA TYR A 76 -32.89 30.52 10.92
C TYR A 76 -34.25 30.97 10.38
N ALA A 77 -34.90 30.09 9.63
CA ALA A 77 -36.26 30.26 9.19
C ALA A 77 -36.89 28.87 9.05
N SER A 78 -37.73 28.51 10.02
CA SER A 78 -38.40 27.20 10.10
C SER A 78 -39.32 26.95 8.89
N GLU A 79 -39.89 28.02 8.33
CA GLU A 79 -40.73 27.99 7.13
C GLU A 79 -39.97 27.60 5.86
N TYR A 80 -38.64 27.80 5.83
CA TYR A 80 -37.76 27.49 4.70
C TYR A 80 -36.77 26.36 5.01
N THR A 81 -37.07 25.51 6.00
CA THR A 81 -36.24 24.36 6.44
C THR A 81 -34.79 24.72 6.86
N THR A 82 -34.52 26.00 7.17
CA THR A 82 -33.19 26.44 7.61
C THR A 82 -33.16 26.48 9.13
N TYR A 83 -32.59 25.45 9.75
CA TYR A 83 -32.54 25.26 11.21
C TYR A 83 -31.23 25.78 11.84
N TRP A 84 -30.48 26.62 11.14
CA TRP A 84 -29.16 27.10 11.56
C TRP A 84 -28.94 28.55 11.14
N SER A 85 -28.50 29.38 12.09
CA SER A 85 -28.09 30.78 11.85
C SER A 85 -26.58 30.92 11.94
N GLY A 86 -25.95 31.41 10.88
CA GLY A 86 -24.52 31.66 10.87
C GLY A 86 -23.95 31.83 9.47
N THR A 87 -22.62 31.83 9.36
CA THR A 87 -21.92 31.96 8.09
C THR A 87 -21.05 30.74 7.82
N LYS A 88 -21.16 30.20 6.62
CA LYS A 88 -20.29 29.16 6.07
C LYS A 88 -19.18 29.81 5.25
N VAL A 89 -17.93 29.45 5.53
CA VAL A 89 -16.74 29.91 4.81
C VAL A 89 -16.20 28.74 4.01
N ASP A 90 -16.18 28.83 2.69
CA ASP A 90 -15.88 27.74 1.77
C ASP A 90 -14.62 28.02 0.94
N PHE A 91 -13.70 27.07 0.98
CA PHE A 91 -12.54 26.98 0.08
C PHE A 91 -12.68 25.71 -0.75
N SER A 92 -12.65 25.83 -2.07
CA SER A 92 -12.82 24.69 -3.00
C SER A 92 -11.68 24.55 -4.00
N GLY A 93 -11.37 23.31 -4.36
CA GLY A 93 -10.30 22.93 -5.27
C GLY A 93 -8.96 23.54 -4.86
N LYS A 94 -8.29 24.19 -5.82
CA LYS A 94 -7.00 24.87 -5.62
C LYS A 94 -7.02 25.91 -4.49
N ASN A 95 -8.18 26.51 -4.18
CA ASN A 95 -8.30 27.45 -3.07
C ASN A 95 -8.17 26.74 -1.72
N ALA A 96 -8.73 25.54 -1.60
CA ALA A 96 -8.59 24.71 -0.40
C ALA A 96 -7.15 24.26 -0.20
N THR A 97 -6.49 23.84 -1.29
CA THR A 97 -5.06 23.46 -1.27
C THR A 97 -4.19 24.63 -0.80
N GLN A 98 -4.41 25.84 -1.35
CA GLN A 98 -3.65 27.02 -0.94
C GLN A 98 -3.92 27.41 0.51
N PHE A 99 -5.19 27.45 0.92
CA PHE A 99 -5.55 27.81 2.28
C PHE A 99 -4.99 26.81 3.30
N TYR A 100 -5.03 25.52 3.00
CA TYR A 100 -4.42 24.49 3.83
C TYR A 100 -2.90 24.64 3.92
N SER A 101 -2.22 25.01 2.83
CA SER A 101 -0.77 25.31 2.85
C SER A 101 -0.43 26.46 3.80
N ILE A 102 -1.26 27.51 3.84
CA ILE A 102 -1.10 28.63 4.78
C ILE A 102 -1.26 28.15 6.24
N ILE A 103 -2.25 27.30 6.51
CA ILE A 103 -2.43 26.69 7.83
C ILE A 103 -1.23 25.81 8.21
N LYS A 104 -0.74 24.96 7.28
CA LYS A 104 0.43 24.09 7.50
C LYS A 104 1.68 24.90 7.84
N GLN A 105 1.82 26.10 7.25
CA GLN A 105 2.89 27.05 7.54
C GLN A 105 2.68 27.86 8.83
N GLN A 106 1.59 27.61 9.58
CA GLN A 106 1.20 28.34 10.79
C GLN A 106 1.04 29.86 10.58
N LYS A 107 0.70 30.28 9.37
CA LYS A 107 0.54 31.70 9.01
C LYS A 107 -0.87 32.23 9.26
N PHE A 108 -1.84 31.35 9.48
CA PHE A 108 -3.23 31.74 9.71
C PHE A 108 -3.48 32.09 11.18
N ASP A 109 -3.95 33.31 11.45
CA ASP A 109 -4.37 33.73 12.79
C ASP A 109 -5.76 33.17 13.11
N TRP A 110 -5.83 32.14 13.96
CA TRP A 110 -7.09 31.55 14.37
C TRP A 110 -7.95 32.47 15.23
N ASN A 111 -7.41 33.54 15.83
CA ASN A 111 -8.19 34.51 16.62
C ASN A 111 -9.18 35.31 15.76
N LEU A 112 -9.06 35.23 14.43
CA LEU A 112 -10.06 35.75 13.52
C LEU A 112 -11.41 35.03 13.63
N PHE A 113 -11.40 33.78 14.11
CA PHE A 113 -12.59 32.99 14.34
C PHE A 113 -12.83 32.87 15.84
N ASP A 114 -14.08 33.04 16.26
CA ASP A 114 -14.50 32.57 17.56
C ASP A 114 -14.58 31.03 17.53
N LEU A 115 -13.54 30.38 18.03
CA LEU A 115 -13.41 28.92 18.02
C LEU A 115 -14.43 28.23 18.93
N SER A 116 -15.12 28.96 19.82
CA SER A 116 -16.23 28.42 20.62
C SER A 116 -17.50 28.22 19.78
N SER A 117 -17.67 29.02 18.73
CA SER A 117 -18.82 28.99 17.82
C SER A 117 -18.47 28.49 16.40
N THR A 118 -17.18 28.24 16.12
CA THR A 118 -16.69 27.78 14.82
C THR A 118 -16.42 26.28 14.79
N ASN A 119 -16.90 25.61 13.74
CA ASN A 119 -16.59 24.19 13.48
C ASN A 119 -16.12 23.98 12.06
N ILE A 120 -15.29 22.96 11.82
CA ILE A 120 -15.07 22.46 10.47
C ILE A 120 -16.39 21.87 9.97
N GLY A 121 -16.91 22.40 8.87
CA GLY A 121 -18.16 21.94 8.27
C GLY A 121 -17.94 20.73 7.36
N ARG A 122 -16.91 20.81 6.51
CA ARG A 122 -16.55 19.79 5.54
C ARG A 122 -15.04 19.82 5.28
N PHE A 123 -14.46 18.65 5.08
CA PHE A 123 -13.08 18.49 4.70
C PHE A 123 -12.97 17.38 3.65
N ASP A 124 -12.53 17.73 2.45
CA ASP A 124 -12.33 16.78 1.36
C ASP A 124 -10.87 16.73 0.96
N TYR A 125 -10.41 15.50 0.72
CA TYR A 125 -9.06 15.24 0.28
C TYR A 125 -9.03 13.98 -0.57
N TYR A 126 -8.03 13.88 -1.43
CA TYR A 126 -7.94 12.76 -2.36
C TYR A 126 -6.51 12.25 -2.55
N TYR A 127 -6.43 10.99 -2.97
CA TYR A 127 -5.27 10.41 -3.62
C TYR A 127 -5.52 10.31 -5.12
N LEU A 128 -4.59 10.79 -5.94
CA LEU A 128 -4.64 10.61 -7.39
C LEU A 128 -3.68 9.49 -7.79
N ARG A 129 -4.23 8.39 -8.32
CA ARG A 129 -3.42 7.35 -8.94
C ARG A 129 -3.22 7.69 -10.42
N PRO A 130 -1.98 7.95 -10.89
CA PRO A 130 -1.73 8.24 -12.30
C PRO A 130 -2.13 7.08 -13.22
N ILE A 131 -2.36 7.40 -14.48
CA ILE A 131 -2.47 6.39 -15.54
C ILE A 131 -1.12 5.68 -15.68
N THR A 132 -1.18 4.37 -15.86
CA THR A 132 -0.03 3.47 -16.06
C THR A 132 -0.31 2.60 -17.28
N ASP A 133 0.69 1.95 -17.87
CA ASP A 133 0.52 1.06 -19.04
C ASP A 133 -0.49 -0.09 -18.80
N ALA A 134 -0.70 -0.47 -17.54
CA ALA A 134 -1.69 -1.46 -17.16
C ALA A 134 -3.16 -0.99 -17.29
N HIS A 135 -3.40 0.31 -17.54
CA HIS A 135 -4.73 0.93 -17.61
C HIS A 135 -5.48 0.49 -18.86
N THR A 136 -6.71 0.01 -18.66
CA THR A 136 -7.70 -0.15 -19.73
C THR A 136 -9.08 0.15 -19.18
N ASP A 137 -9.98 0.66 -20.04
CA ASP A 137 -11.37 0.96 -19.66
C ASP A 137 -12.09 -0.26 -19.07
N ASN A 138 -11.89 -1.44 -19.66
CA ASN A 138 -12.48 -2.69 -19.17
C ASN A 138 -12.01 -3.03 -17.75
N LYS A 139 -10.70 -2.87 -17.47
CA LYS A 139 -10.16 -3.09 -16.11
C LYS A 139 -10.71 -2.07 -15.11
N LEU A 140 -10.82 -0.81 -15.51
CA LEU A 140 -11.34 0.26 -14.65
C LEU A 140 -12.80 0.03 -14.29
N LYS A 141 -13.63 -0.25 -15.30
CA LYS A 141 -15.05 -0.60 -15.13
C LYS A 141 -15.22 -1.79 -14.21
N TYR A 142 -14.44 -2.86 -14.41
CA TYR A 142 -14.48 -4.02 -13.54
C TYR A 142 -14.08 -3.69 -12.09
N PHE A 143 -13.01 -2.93 -11.89
CA PHE A 143 -12.56 -2.50 -10.56
C PHE A 143 -13.63 -1.68 -9.82
N MET A 144 -14.20 -0.68 -10.48
CA MET A 144 -15.21 0.20 -9.91
C MET A 144 -16.49 -0.56 -9.56
N ARG A 145 -16.95 -1.44 -10.45
CA ARG A 145 -18.13 -2.30 -10.21
C ARG A 145 -17.88 -3.28 -9.07
N SER A 146 -16.77 -4.02 -9.09
CA SER A 146 -16.43 -4.99 -8.03
C SER A 146 -16.23 -4.32 -6.66
N SER A 147 -15.76 -3.07 -6.62
CA SER A 147 -15.68 -2.30 -5.38
C SER A 147 -17.08 -1.96 -4.82
N CYS A 148 -18.03 -1.60 -5.69
CA CYS A 148 -19.43 -1.40 -5.29
C CYS A 148 -20.07 -2.71 -4.82
N ASP A 149 -19.89 -3.80 -5.56
CA ASP A 149 -20.43 -5.12 -5.21
C ASP A 149 -19.92 -5.61 -3.85
N LYS A 150 -18.63 -5.40 -3.56
CA LYS A 150 -18.03 -5.67 -2.23
C LYS A 150 -18.80 -4.95 -1.11
N ILE A 151 -19.17 -3.68 -1.31
CA ILE A 151 -19.93 -2.92 -0.31
C ILE A 151 -21.35 -3.44 -0.15
N LEU A 152 -22.05 -3.70 -1.27
CA LEU A 152 -23.42 -4.18 -1.26
C LEU A 152 -23.54 -5.56 -0.60
N ASN A 153 -22.56 -6.43 -0.83
CA ASN A 153 -22.50 -7.76 -0.22
C ASN A 153 -22.17 -7.72 1.28
N ASN A 154 -21.24 -6.85 1.69
CA ASN A 154 -20.79 -6.79 3.09
C ASN A 154 -21.69 -5.93 3.98
N TYR A 155 -22.48 -5.01 3.40
CA TYR A 155 -23.27 -4.04 4.14
C TYR A 155 -24.65 -3.83 3.51
N LYS A 156 -25.64 -4.64 3.91
CA LYS A 156 -27.03 -4.62 3.39
C LYS A 156 -27.70 -3.23 3.34
N ARG A 157 -27.29 -2.29 4.20
CA ARG A 157 -27.87 -0.94 4.31
C ARG A 157 -27.04 0.17 3.64
N ARG A 158 -25.85 -0.12 3.11
CA ARG A 158 -24.99 0.92 2.50
C ARG A 158 -25.33 1.11 1.04
N LYS A 159 -25.40 2.37 0.61
CA LYS A 159 -25.56 2.74 -0.80
C LYS A 159 -24.20 2.71 -1.48
N ALA A 160 -24.08 1.97 -2.58
CA ALA A 160 -22.95 2.03 -3.48
C ALA A 160 -23.46 2.02 -4.92
N THR A 161 -22.98 2.94 -5.74
CA THR A 161 -23.39 3.04 -7.14
C THR A 161 -22.17 3.21 -8.05
N PHE A 162 -22.27 2.63 -9.25
CA PHE A 162 -21.29 2.77 -10.32
C PHE A 162 -22.01 3.27 -11.57
N GLY A 163 -21.43 4.25 -12.26
CA GLY A 163 -21.99 4.83 -13.47
C GLY A 163 -20.94 5.55 -14.32
N ARG A 164 -21.41 6.17 -15.41
CA ARG A 164 -20.61 7.01 -16.30
C ARG A 164 -21.21 8.41 -16.31
N GLU A 165 -20.36 9.42 -16.16
CA GLU A 165 -20.69 10.83 -16.31
C GLU A 165 -19.92 11.40 -17.50
N GLU A 166 -20.19 12.65 -17.87
CA GLU A 166 -19.51 13.33 -18.98
C GLU A 166 -17.98 13.27 -18.85
N THR A 167 -17.47 13.35 -17.62
CA THR A 167 -16.04 13.36 -17.32
C THR A 167 -15.42 11.96 -17.20
N GLY A 168 -16.22 10.89 -17.31
CA GLY A 168 -15.75 9.49 -17.24
C GLY A 168 -16.48 8.64 -16.21
N TYR A 169 -15.90 7.49 -15.86
CA TYR A 169 -16.50 6.57 -14.90
C TYR A 169 -16.45 7.09 -13.46
N VAL A 170 -17.49 6.81 -12.68
CA VAL A 170 -17.59 7.19 -11.27
C VAL A 170 -18.26 6.11 -10.43
N SER A 171 -17.64 5.80 -9.29
CA SER A 171 -18.22 5.03 -8.19
C SER A 171 -18.44 5.92 -6.98
N ARG A 172 -19.60 5.77 -6.35
CA ARG A 172 -20.00 6.51 -5.14
C ARG A 172 -20.32 5.51 -4.05
N ILE A 173 -19.69 5.66 -2.89
CA ILE A 173 -19.86 4.78 -1.75
C ILE A 173 -20.32 5.62 -0.55
N GLY A 174 -21.54 5.35 -0.09
CA GLY A 174 -22.28 6.14 0.89
C GLY A 174 -23.27 7.12 0.24
N SER A 175 -23.78 8.02 1.07
CA SER A 175 -24.67 9.11 0.65
C SER A 175 -23.92 10.44 0.73
N ARG A 176 -24.27 11.42 -0.13
CA ARG A 176 -23.79 12.81 0.02
C ARG A 176 -24.20 13.44 1.35
N THR A 177 -25.26 12.95 1.98
CA THR A 177 -25.69 13.38 3.32
C THR A 177 -24.93 12.69 4.45
N SER A 178 -24.14 11.66 4.15
CA SER A 178 -23.36 10.97 5.17
C SER A 178 -22.14 11.79 5.58
N SER A 179 -21.68 11.57 6.80
CA SER A 179 -20.45 12.15 7.37
C SER A 179 -19.17 11.64 6.70
N ASN A 180 -19.27 10.63 5.83
CA ASN A 180 -18.13 9.89 5.29
C ASN A 180 -18.42 9.36 3.88
N TYR A 181 -18.44 10.29 2.92
CA TYR A 181 -18.76 10.01 1.54
C TYR A 181 -17.48 9.76 0.74
N TYR A 182 -17.42 8.64 0.02
CA TYR A 182 -16.21 8.24 -0.72
C TYR A 182 -16.53 8.09 -2.20
N ARG A 183 -15.66 8.64 -3.04
CA ARG A 183 -15.81 8.63 -4.50
C ARG A 183 -14.55 8.11 -5.15
N ILE A 184 -14.74 7.33 -6.21
CA ILE A 184 -13.68 6.91 -7.11
C ILE A 184 -14.10 7.39 -8.48
N TYR A 185 -13.30 8.23 -9.14
CA TYR A 185 -13.67 8.73 -10.45
C TYR A 185 -12.48 8.89 -11.38
N GLN A 186 -12.76 8.70 -12.67
CA GLN A 186 -11.80 8.88 -13.74
C GLN A 186 -11.59 10.38 -14.00
N THR A 187 -10.35 10.73 -14.27
CA THR A 187 -9.90 12.06 -14.71
C THR A 187 -8.96 11.89 -15.89
N LYS A 188 -8.60 12.99 -16.57
CA LYS A 188 -7.59 12.95 -17.64
C LYS A 188 -6.21 12.48 -17.14
N GLN A 189 -5.90 12.74 -15.87
CA GLN A 189 -4.60 12.46 -15.27
C GLN A 189 -4.53 11.07 -14.60
N GLY A 190 -5.67 10.40 -14.39
CA GLY A 190 -5.70 9.15 -13.64
C GLY A 190 -7.02 8.90 -12.92
N VAL A 191 -6.96 8.03 -11.92
CA VAL A 191 -8.11 7.66 -11.09
C VAL A 191 -7.98 8.33 -9.73
N LYS A 192 -8.96 9.15 -9.38
CA LYS A 192 -8.99 9.89 -8.13
C LYS A 192 -9.82 9.14 -7.09
N PHE A 193 -9.26 9.00 -5.90
CA PHE A 193 -9.87 8.41 -4.72
C PHE A 193 -10.11 9.51 -3.71
N GLU A 194 -11.34 9.97 -3.59
CA GLU A 194 -11.70 11.15 -2.82
C GLU A 194 -12.57 10.79 -1.62
N LEU A 195 -12.22 11.38 -0.48
CA LEU A 195 -12.92 11.23 0.78
C LEU A 195 -13.44 12.59 1.22
N GLU A 196 -14.77 12.68 1.35
CA GLU A 196 -15.51 13.84 1.83
C GLU A 196 -15.98 13.57 3.26
N LEU A 197 -15.44 14.34 4.21
CA LEU A 197 -15.76 14.27 5.63
C LEU A 197 -16.69 15.42 6.01
N LYS A 198 -17.75 15.11 6.74
CA LYS A 198 -18.68 16.10 7.33
C LYS A 198 -18.92 15.78 8.80
N ASN A 199 -19.65 16.65 9.47
CA ASN A 199 -20.14 16.40 10.83
C ASN A 199 -20.94 15.09 10.90
N PRO A 200 -20.78 14.29 11.99
CA PRO A 200 -19.93 14.57 13.16
C PRO A 200 -18.46 14.14 13.01
N ILE A 201 -18.07 13.40 11.96
CA ILE A 201 -16.73 12.79 11.87
C ILE A 201 -15.63 13.84 11.78
N VAL A 202 -15.81 14.89 10.97
CA VAL A 202 -14.75 15.90 10.83
C VAL A 202 -14.43 16.63 12.16
N LYS A 203 -15.39 16.68 13.11
CA LYS A 203 -15.16 17.26 14.45
C LYS A 203 -14.14 16.49 15.27
N SER A 204 -14.00 15.17 15.08
CA SER A 204 -13.02 14.39 15.85
C SER A 204 -11.57 14.79 15.52
N PHE A 205 -11.35 15.40 14.35
CA PHE A 205 -10.04 15.89 13.92
C PHE A 205 -9.84 17.40 14.16
N GLN A 206 -10.93 18.15 14.37
CA GLN A 206 -10.93 19.62 14.41
C GLN A 206 -9.95 20.22 15.42
N ARG A 207 -9.89 19.68 16.65
CA ARG A 207 -9.01 20.22 17.70
C ARG A 207 -7.54 20.27 17.27
N PHE A 208 -7.10 19.29 16.48
CA PHE A 208 -5.72 19.21 16.03
C PHE A 208 -5.41 20.30 15.00
N LEU A 209 -6.38 20.65 14.15
CA LEU A 209 -6.23 21.75 13.19
C LEU A 209 -6.18 23.10 13.91
N PHE A 210 -7.14 23.37 14.80
CA PHE A 210 -7.25 24.65 15.51
C PHE A 210 -6.09 24.92 16.48
N ASN A 211 -5.52 23.87 17.06
CA ASN A 211 -4.35 23.98 17.94
C ASN A 211 -3.01 23.93 17.16
N ASN A 212 -3.02 24.05 15.84
CA ASN A 212 -1.84 23.95 14.97
C ASN A 212 -1.04 22.64 15.13
N GLN A 213 -1.68 21.56 15.61
CA GLN A 213 -1.10 20.21 15.71
C GLN A 213 -1.20 19.48 14.36
N ILE A 214 -0.68 20.10 13.30
CA ILE A 214 -0.86 19.65 11.91
C ILE A 214 -0.32 18.25 11.66
N GLU A 215 0.79 17.88 12.31
CA GLU A 215 1.37 16.54 12.19
C GLU A 215 0.41 15.44 12.68
N ILE A 216 -0.26 15.69 13.82
CA ILE A 216 -1.24 14.76 14.39
C ILE A 216 -2.51 14.74 13.54
N PHE A 217 -2.94 15.91 13.06
CA PHE A 217 -4.08 16.06 12.17
C PHE A 217 -3.92 15.23 10.90
N GLU A 218 -2.80 15.41 10.18
CA GLU A 218 -2.51 14.66 8.95
C GLU A 218 -2.36 13.18 9.22
N ARG A 219 -1.58 12.77 10.23
CA ARG A 219 -1.40 11.35 10.57
C ARG A 219 -2.73 10.65 10.79
N LYS A 220 -3.65 11.26 11.55
CA LYS A 220 -4.97 10.68 11.83
C LYS A 220 -5.86 10.61 10.58
N LEU A 221 -5.85 11.64 9.74
CA LEU A 221 -6.63 11.65 8.49
C LEU A 221 -6.08 10.69 7.43
N VAL A 222 -4.75 10.54 7.35
CA VAL A 222 -4.07 9.52 6.55
C VAL A 222 -4.56 8.13 6.95
N LEU A 223 -4.46 7.79 8.24
CA LEU A 223 -4.89 6.48 8.75
C LEU A 223 -6.36 6.22 8.44
N HIS A 224 -7.23 7.20 8.70
CA HIS A 224 -8.67 7.11 8.39
C HIS A 224 -8.93 6.89 6.89
N PHE A 225 -8.20 7.56 6.01
CA PHE A 225 -8.31 7.40 4.56
C PHE A 225 -7.97 5.98 4.12
N TYR A 226 -6.83 5.46 4.57
CA TYR A 226 -6.38 4.12 4.23
C TYR A 226 -7.28 3.02 4.80
N GLN A 227 -7.74 3.19 6.06
CA GLN A 227 -8.74 2.31 6.69
C GLN A 227 -10.01 2.19 5.85
N LEU A 228 -10.57 3.33 5.46
CA LEU A 228 -11.80 3.37 4.68
C LEU A 228 -11.59 2.79 3.29
N SER A 229 -10.48 3.14 2.63
CA SER A 229 -10.14 2.63 1.31
C SER A 229 -10.06 1.10 1.32
N THR A 230 -9.39 0.52 2.31
CA THR A 230 -9.26 -0.94 2.50
C THR A 230 -10.61 -1.64 2.60
N ASN A 231 -11.53 -1.04 3.35
CA ASN A 231 -12.87 -1.58 3.55
C ASN A 231 -13.78 -1.36 2.33
N ARG A 232 -13.52 -0.35 1.52
CA ARG A 232 -14.43 0.10 0.44
C ARG A 232 -14.06 -0.38 -0.97
N ILE A 233 -12.80 -0.70 -1.25
CA ILE A 233 -12.37 -0.99 -2.63
C ILE A 233 -11.91 -2.44 -2.84
N GLN A 234 -11.89 -2.88 -4.09
CA GLN A 234 -11.37 -4.20 -4.47
C GLN A 234 -9.83 -4.19 -4.49
N LEU A 235 -9.20 -5.00 -3.62
CA LEU A 235 -7.74 -5.00 -3.42
C LEU A 235 -6.96 -5.84 -4.45
N THR A 236 -7.63 -6.70 -5.22
CA THR A 236 -6.97 -7.54 -6.23
C THR A 236 -6.83 -6.85 -7.59
N SER A 237 -7.02 -5.54 -7.65
CA SER A 237 -6.99 -4.77 -8.88
C SER A 237 -5.68 -4.00 -9.01
N CYS A 238 -5.23 -3.74 -10.23
CA CYS A 238 -4.09 -2.86 -10.46
C CYS A 238 -4.34 -1.43 -9.95
N TYR A 239 -5.60 -0.99 -9.77
CA TYR A 239 -5.93 0.35 -9.25
C TYR A 239 -5.79 0.51 -7.73
N SER A 240 -5.53 -0.58 -7.00
CA SER A 240 -5.35 -0.60 -5.54
C SER A 240 -3.93 -0.98 -5.12
N ASP A 241 -2.97 -0.95 -6.05
CA ASP A 241 -1.54 -1.17 -5.83
C ASP A 241 -0.94 -0.28 -4.73
N TRP A 242 -1.24 1.02 -4.73
CA TRP A 242 -0.81 1.98 -3.71
C TRP A 242 -1.29 1.56 -2.31
N LEU A 243 -2.54 1.15 -2.20
CA LEU A 243 -3.17 0.73 -0.95
C LEU A 243 -2.61 -0.61 -0.46
N VAL A 244 -2.40 -1.56 -1.37
CA VAL A 244 -1.78 -2.86 -1.06
C VAL A 244 -0.33 -2.66 -0.61
N SER A 245 0.41 -1.78 -1.27
CA SER A 245 1.77 -1.41 -0.87
C SER A 245 1.79 -0.85 0.56
N TRP A 246 0.90 0.10 0.85
CA TRP A 246 0.73 0.66 2.19
C TRP A 246 0.34 -0.41 3.22
N LEU A 247 -0.62 -1.28 2.91
CA LEU A 247 -1.03 -2.38 3.79
C LEU A 247 0.13 -3.33 4.10
N ARG A 248 1.00 -3.62 3.12
CA ARG A 248 2.19 -4.43 3.35
C ARG A 248 3.19 -3.73 4.28
N GLN A 249 3.38 -2.42 4.14
CA GLN A 249 4.25 -1.63 5.02
C GLN A 249 3.75 -1.55 6.47
N ILE A 250 2.43 -1.56 6.68
CA ILE A 250 1.85 -1.48 8.04
C ILE A 250 1.58 -2.84 8.68
N ALA A 251 1.29 -3.88 7.89
CA ALA A 251 1.11 -5.25 8.41
C ALA A 251 2.40 -5.74 9.08
N ILE A 252 3.54 -5.32 8.53
CA ILE A 252 4.89 -5.56 9.00
C ILE A 252 5.72 -4.41 8.42
N LYS A 253 6.50 -3.67 9.20
CA LYS A 253 7.43 -2.67 8.63
C LYS A 253 8.65 -3.38 8.04
N PRO A 254 8.76 -3.50 6.71
CA PRO A 254 10.05 -3.22 6.09
C PRO A 254 9.97 -1.98 5.20
N GLU A 255 11.04 -1.21 5.23
CA GLU A 255 11.40 -0.29 4.15
C GLU A 255 11.58 -1.14 2.87
N SER A 256 10.87 -0.80 1.80
CA SER A 256 11.03 -1.29 0.41
C SER A 256 11.49 -2.74 0.19
N ASN A 257 10.65 -3.57 -0.46
CA ASN A 257 10.99 -4.94 -0.88
C ASN A 257 12.03 -4.96 -2.03
N ILE A 258 13.27 -4.63 -1.69
CA ILE A 258 14.33 -4.37 -2.65
C ILE A 258 14.85 -5.67 -3.29
N LEU A 259 14.86 -6.80 -2.56
CA LEU A 259 15.30 -8.09 -3.08
C LEU A 259 14.37 -8.69 -4.13
N GLY A 260 13.05 -8.58 -3.90
CA GLY A 260 12.05 -9.11 -4.84
C GLY A 260 12.05 -8.37 -6.18
N ILE A 261 12.41 -7.09 -6.17
CA ILE A 261 12.59 -6.28 -7.37
C ILE A 261 13.95 -6.64 -8.01
N THR A 262 15.05 -6.64 -7.26
CA THR A 262 16.38 -6.80 -7.89
C THR A 262 16.72 -8.21 -8.38
N TYR A 263 16.44 -9.27 -7.60
CA TYR A 263 16.92 -10.62 -7.96
C TYR A 263 15.86 -11.51 -8.61
N LEU A 264 14.59 -11.18 -8.41
CA LEU A 264 13.49 -11.93 -9.04
C LEU A 264 12.98 -11.22 -10.30
N GLU A 265 13.44 -10.03 -10.63
CA GLU A 265 13.24 -9.48 -11.98
C GLU A 265 13.95 -10.36 -13.03
N ASN A 266 13.23 -10.68 -14.11
CA ASN A 266 13.75 -11.47 -15.23
C ASN A 266 14.34 -12.84 -14.86
N TYR A 267 13.95 -13.43 -13.71
CA TYR A 267 14.49 -14.69 -13.20
C TYR A 267 14.44 -15.86 -14.21
N LYS A 268 13.50 -15.82 -15.17
CA LYS A 268 13.35 -16.82 -16.23
C LYS A 268 14.55 -16.88 -17.18
N SER A 269 15.34 -15.81 -17.27
CA SER A 269 16.60 -15.76 -18.03
C SER A 269 17.82 -16.28 -17.25
N LEU A 270 17.71 -16.40 -15.93
CA LEU A 270 18.82 -16.82 -15.08
C LEU A 270 19.14 -18.31 -15.24
N SER A 271 20.42 -18.64 -15.13
CA SER A 271 20.90 -20.03 -15.05
C SER A 271 20.39 -20.73 -13.79
N PHE A 272 20.40 -22.07 -13.80
CA PHE A 272 20.01 -22.86 -12.63
C PHE A 272 20.83 -22.48 -11.38
N ALA A 273 22.15 -22.37 -11.52
CA ALA A 273 23.04 -22.02 -10.41
C ALA A 273 22.70 -20.65 -9.80
N LYS A 274 22.38 -19.64 -10.63
CA LYS A 274 22.02 -18.31 -10.15
C LYS A 274 20.65 -18.31 -9.46
N ARG A 275 19.68 -19.08 -9.96
CA ARG A 275 18.39 -19.30 -9.27
C ARG A 275 18.58 -20.01 -7.94
N GLU A 276 19.43 -21.04 -7.89
CA GLU A 276 19.72 -21.78 -6.65
C GLU A 276 20.37 -20.86 -5.61
N LEU A 277 21.31 -20.00 -6.02
CA LEU A 277 21.92 -19.00 -5.16
C LEU A 277 20.89 -18.04 -4.56
N ILE A 278 20.01 -17.48 -5.40
CA ILE A 278 18.92 -16.58 -4.97
C ILE A 278 17.93 -17.30 -4.04
N TYR A 279 17.59 -18.54 -4.33
CA TYR A 279 16.70 -19.33 -3.48
C TYR A 279 17.31 -19.58 -2.10
N ASN A 280 18.60 -19.90 -2.06
CA ASN A 280 19.34 -20.10 -0.83
C ASN A 280 19.47 -18.80 -0.02
N LEU A 281 19.63 -17.64 -0.69
CA LEU A 281 19.57 -16.34 -0.03
C LEU A 281 18.28 -16.19 0.76
N PHE A 282 17.12 -16.44 0.14
CA PHE A 282 15.84 -16.31 0.81
C PHE A 282 15.67 -17.29 1.99
N ARG A 283 16.15 -18.54 1.84
CA ARG A 283 16.14 -19.53 2.94
C ARG A 283 16.99 -19.09 4.13
N VAL A 284 18.18 -18.52 3.89
CA VAL A 284 19.04 -18.00 4.96
C VAL A 284 18.43 -16.76 5.61
N LEU A 285 17.87 -15.83 4.83
CA LEU A 285 17.18 -14.66 5.40
C LEU A 285 15.98 -15.07 6.26
N SER A 286 15.26 -16.12 5.88
CA SER A 286 14.17 -16.71 6.68
C SER A 286 14.69 -17.29 8.00
N PHE A 287 15.81 -18.04 7.97
CA PHE A 287 16.47 -18.52 9.18
C PHE A 287 16.86 -17.37 10.12
N LEU A 288 17.53 -16.34 9.59
CA LEU A 288 18.01 -15.19 10.37
C LEU A 288 16.88 -14.39 11.04
N GLN A 289 15.68 -14.39 10.46
CA GLN A 289 14.50 -13.78 11.08
C GLN A 289 13.98 -14.55 12.29
N SER A 290 14.12 -15.88 12.28
CA SER A 290 13.71 -16.75 13.39
C SER A 290 14.80 -16.97 14.44
N TYR A 291 16.04 -16.53 14.16
CA TYR A 291 17.18 -16.75 15.04
C TYR A 291 17.28 -15.65 16.11
N GLU A 292 17.32 -16.04 17.37
CA GLU A 292 17.35 -15.13 18.54
C GLU A 292 18.77 -14.63 18.89
N GLY A 293 19.68 -14.61 17.92
CA GLY A 293 21.06 -14.17 18.10
C GLY A 293 21.21 -12.65 18.27
N LYS A 294 22.20 -12.24 19.06
CA LYS A 294 22.60 -10.84 19.17
C LYS A 294 23.16 -10.35 17.83
N ARG A 295 22.76 -9.15 17.45
CA ARG A 295 23.25 -8.44 16.26
C ARG A 295 24.17 -7.30 16.70
N GLU A 296 25.30 -7.19 16.04
CA GLU A 296 26.29 -6.15 16.31
C GLU A 296 26.24 -5.10 15.19
N PRO A 297 25.68 -3.91 15.43
CA PRO A 297 25.54 -2.90 14.41
C PRO A 297 26.91 -2.35 13.99
N ILE A 298 27.07 -2.09 12.70
CA ILE A 298 28.26 -1.48 12.10
C ILE A 298 27.84 -0.54 10.97
N ILE A 299 28.59 0.56 10.80
CA ILE A 299 28.41 1.49 9.69
C ILE A 299 29.53 1.27 8.68
N ILE A 300 29.17 1.06 7.41
CA ILE A 300 30.12 0.93 6.30
C ILE A 300 29.75 2.01 5.28
N ASN A 301 30.64 2.99 5.08
CA ASN A 301 30.45 4.08 4.10
C ASN A 301 29.10 4.83 4.24
N GLY A 302 28.63 5.04 5.48
CA GLY A 302 27.35 5.70 5.77
C GLY A 302 26.14 4.78 5.79
N ASP A 303 26.32 3.50 5.44
CA ASP A 303 25.25 2.52 5.38
C ASP A 303 25.21 1.64 6.63
N SER A 304 24.00 1.36 7.09
CA SER A 304 23.77 0.51 8.26
C SER A 304 23.87 -0.97 7.92
N TYR A 305 24.74 -1.67 8.62
CA TYR A 305 24.94 -3.11 8.58
C TYR A 305 24.85 -3.68 9.99
N SER A 306 24.66 -5.00 10.10
CA SER A 306 24.86 -5.72 11.35
C SER A 306 25.60 -7.03 11.10
N THR A 307 26.46 -7.39 12.05
CA THR A 307 27.10 -8.70 12.12
C THR A 307 26.30 -9.61 13.02
N ILE A 308 26.10 -10.85 12.59
CA ILE A 308 25.45 -11.91 13.35
C ILE A 308 26.32 -13.16 13.35
N SER A 309 26.34 -13.85 14.48
CA SER A 309 27.08 -15.10 14.65
C SER A 309 26.16 -16.21 15.16
N PHE A 310 26.30 -17.42 14.60
CA PHE A 310 25.49 -18.58 14.97
C PHE A 310 26.18 -19.91 14.62
N PRO A 311 25.85 -21.03 15.29
CA PRO A 311 26.36 -22.34 14.91
C PRO A 311 25.90 -22.75 13.50
N LEU A 312 26.83 -23.16 12.64
CA LEU A 312 26.53 -23.68 11.29
C LEU A 312 25.54 -24.86 11.36
N GLY A 313 25.64 -25.68 12.40
CA GLY A 313 24.75 -26.81 12.63
C GLY A 313 23.27 -26.42 12.78
N ASP A 314 22.97 -25.22 13.28
CA ASP A 314 21.61 -24.74 13.45
C ASP A 314 20.98 -24.39 12.10
N LEU A 315 21.74 -23.74 11.21
CA LEU A 315 21.32 -23.52 9.84
C LEU A 315 21.18 -24.84 9.07
N VAL A 316 22.12 -25.78 9.23
CA VAL A 316 22.02 -27.12 8.59
C VAL A 316 20.71 -27.81 9.00
N ASN A 317 20.38 -27.78 10.29
CA ASN A 317 19.14 -28.34 10.81
C ASN A 317 17.89 -27.61 10.29
N TYR A 318 17.91 -26.27 10.25
CA TYR A 318 16.80 -25.46 9.73
C TYR A 318 16.47 -25.79 8.27
N LEU A 319 17.49 -26.10 7.48
CA LEU A 319 17.40 -26.52 6.08
C LEU A 319 17.01 -28.00 5.92
N SER A 320 16.52 -28.65 6.98
CA SER A 320 16.14 -30.06 7.05
C SER A 320 17.25 -31.03 6.67
N MET A 321 18.51 -30.66 6.93
CA MET A 321 19.68 -31.51 6.67
C MET A 321 20.26 -32.03 7.99
N ASN A 322 20.90 -33.20 7.95
CA ASN A 322 21.58 -33.76 9.12
C ASN A 322 22.94 -33.07 9.38
N LYS A 323 23.08 -32.34 10.49
CA LYS A 323 24.33 -31.68 10.92
C LYS A 323 25.50 -32.62 11.26
N GLN A 324 25.24 -33.90 11.55
CA GLN A 324 26.27 -34.90 11.75
C GLN A 324 26.88 -35.38 10.41
N ASN A 325 26.17 -35.16 9.29
CA ASN A 325 26.66 -35.51 7.98
C ASN A 325 27.61 -34.41 7.46
N LYS A 326 28.91 -34.71 7.42
CA LYS A 326 29.96 -33.80 6.92
C LYS A 326 29.68 -33.26 5.51
N ARG A 327 29.03 -34.03 4.63
CA ARG A 327 28.66 -33.58 3.28
C ARG A 327 27.61 -32.48 3.32
N HIS A 328 26.64 -32.57 4.23
CA HIS A 328 25.62 -31.54 4.41
C HIS A 328 26.23 -30.26 4.98
N THR A 329 27.07 -30.37 6.00
CA THR A 329 27.78 -29.23 6.58
C THR A 329 28.66 -28.53 5.55
N LYS A 330 29.40 -29.29 4.72
CA LYS A 330 30.20 -28.75 3.62
C LYS A 330 29.32 -28.06 2.55
N LYS A 331 28.16 -28.64 2.22
CA LYS A 331 27.21 -28.06 1.26
C LYS A 331 26.71 -26.68 1.75
N VAL A 332 26.28 -26.58 3.01
CA VAL A 332 25.79 -25.31 3.59
C VAL A 332 26.92 -24.29 3.71
N SER A 333 28.12 -24.70 4.10
CA SER A 333 29.28 -23.80 4.13
C SER A 333 29.65 -23.27 2.74
N THR A 334 29.56 -24.10 1.70
CA THR A 334 29.82 -23.68 0.31
C THR A 334 28.75 -22.69 -0.16
N MET A 335 27.49 -22.99 0.11
CA MET A 335 26.36 -22.09 -0.17
C MET A 335 26.54 -20.71 0.46
N LEU A 336 26.99 -20.62 1.71
CA LEU A 336 27.28 -19.34 2.37
C LEU A 336 28.43 -18.58 1.70
N LYS A 337 29.47 -19.30 1.26
CA LYS A 337 30.59 -18.70 0.50
C LYS A 337 30.11 -18.12 -0.82
N ASP A 338 29.17 -18.78 -1.50
CA ASP A 338 28.65 -18.33 -2.79
C ASP A 338 27.88 -17.00 -2.69
N PHE A 339 27.39 -16.59 -1.51
CA PHE A 339 26.75 -15.28 -1.33
C PHE A 339 27.66 -14.09 -1.61
N ILE A 340 28.99 -14.28 -1.55
CA ILE A 340 29.97 -13.25 -1.94
C ILE A 340 29.84 -12.92 -3.44
N SER A 341 29.31 -13.84 -4.25
CA SER A 341 29.08 -13.63 -5.69
C SER A 341 27.78 -12.90 -6.03
N LEU A 342 26.96 -12.56 -5.02
CA LEU A 342 25.74 -11.78 -5.25
C LEU A 342 26.09 -10.36 -5.70
N GLU A 343 25.54 -9.95 -6.83
CA GLU A 343 25.65 -8.58 -7.32
C GLU A 343 25.09 -7.59 -6.29
N PRO A 344 25.70 -6.41 -6.11
CA PRO A 344 25.16 -5.40 -5.22
C PRO A 344 23.84 -4.86 -5.75
N ILE A 345 23.00 -4.36 -4.84
CA ILE A 345 21.76 -3.70 -5.23
C ILE A 345 22.06 -2.28 -5.66
N ILE A 346 21.69 -1.92 -6.89
CA ILE A 346 21.87 -0.58 -7.43
C ILE A 346 20.62 0.27 -7.18
N GLN A 347 20.79 1.41 -6.52
CA GLN A 347 19.78 2.46 -6.34
C GLN A 347 20.18 3.68 -7.16
N ASN A 348 19.38 4.06 -8.15
CA ASN A 348 19.60 5.25 -8.97
C ASN A 348 18.79 6.42 -8.43
N PHE A 349 19.45 7.56 -8.18
CA PHE A 349 18.82 8.81 -7.73
C PHE A 349 18.70 9.84 -8.86
N SER A 350 19.60 9.76 -9.83
CA SER A 350 19.56 10.50 -11.11
C SER A 350 20.45 9.78 -12.13
N ASP A 351 20.55 10.32 -13.34
CA ASP A 351 21.36 9.74 -14.42
C ASP A 351 22.85 9.59 -14.07
N ILE A 352 23.37 10.42 -13.15
CA ILE A 352 24.79 10.42 -12.73
C ILE A 352 24.98 10.12 -11.24
N HIS A 353 23.90 9.97 -10.47
CA HIS A 353 23.97 9.68 -9.04
C HIS A 353 23.33 8.33 -8.76
N PHE A 354 24.14 7.37 -8.34
CA PHE A 354 23.70 6.04 -7.94
C PHE A 354 24.44 5.58 -6.70
N ARG A 355 23.90 4.55 -6.05
CA ARG A 355 24.51 3.85 -4.92
C ARG A 355 24.42 2.36 -5.14
N ALA A 356 25.52 1.66 -4.88
CA ALA A 356 25.58 0.21 -4.91
C ALA A 356 25.67 -0.32 -3.47
N LEU A 357 24.66 -1.06 -3.03
CA LEU A 357 24.63 -1.66 -1.70
C LEU A 357 25.07 -3.12 -1.77
N VAL A 358 26.22 -3.41 -1.16
CA VAL A 358 26.72 -4.78 -0.99
C VAL A 358 25.90 -5.48 0.08
N LEU A 359 25.31 -6.65 -0.23
CA LEU A 359 24.45 -7.36 0.71
C LEU A 359 25.22 -8.03 1.85
N PHE A 360 26.32 -8.70 1.52
CA PHE A 360 27.16 -9.42 2.47
C PHE A 360 28.61 -8.97 2.36
N PRO A 361 29.01 -7.87 3.04
CA PRO A 361 30.40 -7.41 3.02
C PRO A 361 31.38 -8.44 3.58
N ASN A 362 30.91 -9.34 4.45
CA ASN A 362 31.74 -10.34 5.09
C ASN A 362 30.91 -11.59 5.43
N VAL A 363 31.42 -12.77 5.06
CA VAL A 363 30.87 -14.08 5.44
C VAL A 363 32.03 -15.00 5.81
N LYS A 364 32.02 -15.53 7.03
CA LYS A 364 33.03 -16.45 7.56
C LYS A 364 32.37 -17.67 8.17
N VAL A 365 33.00 -18.83 7.97
CA VAL A 365 32.69 -20.06 8.68
C VAL A 365 33.98 -20.51 9.34
N LEU A 366 34.04 -20.44 10.68
CA LEU A 366 35.23 -20.70 11.46
C LEU A 366 35.00 -21.90 12.39
N PRO A 367 35.98 -22.80 12.56
CA PRO A 367 35.90 -23.82 13.58
C PRO A 367 36.05 -23.20 14.98
N GLU A 368 35.19 -23.61 15.91
CA GLU A 368 35.27 -23.26 17.33
C GLU A 368 35.07 -24.53 18.16
N GLY A 369 36.19 -25.12 18.61
CA GLY A 369 36.19 -26.44 19.24
C GLY A 369 35.60 -27.52 18.34
N ARG A 370 34.48 -28.13 18.77
CA ARG A 370 33.80 -29.22 18.04
C ARG A 370 32.71 -28.74 17.08
N ILE A 371 32.42 -27.44 17.05
CA ILE A 371 31.39 -26.86 16.19
C ILE A 371 32.03 -25.88 15.19
N SER A 372 31.27 -25.50 14.17
CA SER A 372 31.64 -24.39 13.28
C SER A 372 30.68 -23.25 13.51
N ILE A 373 31.20 -22.04 13.67
CA ILE A 373 30.42 -20.82 13.81
C ILE A 373 30.43 -20.08 12.48
N VAL A 374 29.24 -19.69 12.04
CA VAL A 374 29.06 -18.71 10.97
C VAL A 374 29.12 -17.33 11.60
N SER A 375 29.90 -16.44 11.01
CA SER A 375 29.86 -15.00 11.31
C SER A 375 29.67 -14.26 10.00
N MET A 376 28.58 -13.50 9.89
CA MET A 376 28.24 -12.80 8.65
C MET A 376 27.75 -11.38 8.93
N THR A 377 28.25 -10.44 8.13
CA THR A 377 27.82 -9.05 8.13
C THR A 377 26.87 -8.85 6.96
N LEU A 378 25.71 -8.27 7.19
CA LEU A 378 24.73 -7.98 6.15
C LEU A 378 24.01 -6.65 6.37
N ALA A 379 23.54 -6.05 5.28
CA ALA A 379 22.86 -4.75 5.32
C ALA A 379 21.63 -4.81 6.23
N GLU A 380 21.43 -3.80 7.08
CA GLU A 380 20.40 -3.82 8.15
C GLU A 380 18.99 -4.04 7.59
N GLN A 381 18.73 -3.47 6.40
CA GLN A 381 17.47 -3.66 5.68
C GLN A 381 17.14 -5.15 5.42
N LEU A 382 18.13 -6.03 5.31
CA LEU A 382 17.94 -7.47 5.11
C LEU A 382 17.47 -8.20 6.38
N PHE A 383 17.76 -7.69 7.57
CA PHE A 383 17.21 -8.26 8.80
C PHE A 383 15.72 -7.92 9.00
N SER A 384 15.29 -6.79 8.44
CA SER A 384 13.88 -6.38 8.42
C SER A 384 13.11 -7.00 7.25
N TYR A 385 13.81 -7.67 6.33
CA TYR A 385 13.24 -8.26 5.13
C TYR A 385 12.30 -9.40 5.51
N LYS A 386 10.98 -9.20 5.34
CA LYS A 386 9.96 -10.17 5.77
C LYS A 386 9.34 -10.93 4.60
N PHE A 387 10.07 -11.02 3.49
CA PHE A 387 9.49 -11.40 2.21
C PHE A 387 10.16 -12.63 1.57
N PRO A 388 9.42 -13.41 0.77
CA PRO A 388 8.01 -13.61 0.98
C PRO A 388 7.80 -14.21 2.38
N SER A 389 6.74 -13.78 3.06
CA SER A 389 6.31 -14.25 4.39
C SER A 389 5.86 -15.72 4.40
N TYR A 390 6.33 -16.51 3.44
CA TYR A 390 5.70 -17.71 2.90
C TYR A 390 6.67 -18.86 2.68
N LEU A 391 7.94 -18.72 3.08
CA LEU A 391 8.86 -19.87 3.17
C LEU A 391 8.44 -20.72 4.37
N THR A 392 7.43 -21.55 4.14
CA THR A 392 7.07 -22.60 5.09
C THR A 392 8.18 -23.64 5.11
N SER A 393 8.18 -24.52 6.12
CA SER A 393 9.16 -25.62 6.19
C SER A 393 9.18 -26.48 4.92
N TYR A 394 8.08 -26.54 4.16
CA TYR A 394 8.03 -27.21 2.86
C TYR A 394 9.03 -26.62 1.86
N PHE A 395 9.18 -25.30 1.82
CA PHE A 395 10.11 -24.61 0.92
C PHE A 395 11.56 -24.64 1.41
N ASN A 396 11.81 -25.13 2.63
CA ASN A 396 13.16 -25.29 3.15
C ASN A 396 13.89 -26.51 2.59
N GLN A 397 13.26 -27.35 1.76
CA GLN A 397 13.89 -28.51 1.16
C GLN A 397 13.33 -28.81 -0.23
N TRP A 398 14.17 -29.43 -1.07
CA TRP A 398 13.74 -30.04 -2.31
C TRP A 398 14.50 -31.33 -2.53
N ASN A 399 13.80 -32.37 -2.98
CA ASN A 399 14.37 -33.70 -3.19
C ASN A 399 14.90 -33.87 -4.62
N ASN A 400 14.35 -33.11 -5.56
CA ASN A 400 14.75 -33.17 -6.96
C ASN A 400 14.65 -31.80 -7.64
N LYS A 401 15.23 -31.70 -8.84
CA LYS A 401 15.29 -30.44 -9.59
C LYS A 401 13.91 -29.87 -9.96
N TYR A 402 12.90 -30.72 -10.14
CA TYR A 402 11.56 -30.26 -10.49
C TYR A 402 10.85 -29.63 -9.30
N GLU A 403 11.04 -30.20 -8.11
CA GLU A 403 10.57 -29.60 -6.86
C GLU A 403 11.17 -28.21 -6.66
N PHE A 404 12.50 -28.07 -6.86
CA PHE A 404 13.14 -26.76 -6.88
C PHE A 404 12.50 -25.80 -7.90
N HIS A 405 12.31 -26.22 -9.15
CA HIS A 405 11.74 -25.34 -10.18
C HIS A 405 10.32 -24.88 -9.84
N VAL A 406 9.48 -25.76 -9.31
CA VAL A 406 8.11 -25.41 -8.89
C VAL A 406 8.15 -24.45 -7.70
N GLN A 407 8.92 -24.77 -6.67
CA GLN A 407 9.05 -23.93 -5.48
C GLN A 407 9.59 -22.53 -5.82
N PHE A 408 10.61 -22.46 -6.70
CA PHE A 408 11.18 -21.20 -7.16
C PHE A 408 10.18 -20.38 -7.97
N GLU A 409 9.43 -21.00 -8.89
CA GLU A 409 8.39 -20.31 -9.66
C GLU A 409 7.30 -19.76 -8.74
N ILE A 410 6.86 -20.55 -7.76
CA ILE A 410 5.89 -20.11 -6.74
C ILE A 410 6.45 -18.94 -5.93
N LEU A 411 7.71 -19.02 -5.51
CA LEU A 411 8.38 -17.92 -4.82
C LEU A 411 8.37 -16.63 -5.67
N ALA A 412 8.70 -16.75 -6.96
CA ALA A 412 8.75 -15.63 -7.88
C ALA A 412 7.37 -15.00 -8.13
N ILE A 413 6.31 -15.80 -8.36
CA ILE A 413 4.97 -15.24 -8.55
C ILE A 413 4.44 -14.60 -7.27
N MET A 414 4.68 -15.22 -6.11
CA MET A 414 4.31 -14.66 -4.81
C MET A 414 5.07 -13.35 -4.56
N SER A 415 6.22 -13.19 -5.23
CA SER A 415 7.07 -12.01 -5.10
C SER A 415 6.54 -10.74 -5.76
N THR A 416 5.48 -10.85 -6.57
CA THR A 416 4.88 -9.73 -7.29
C THR A 416 4.03 -8.82 -6.38
N SER A 417 3.86 -7.55 -6.77
CA SER A 417 3.09 -6.57 -6.00
C SER A 417 1.58 -6.85 -5.98
N SER A 418 1.03 -7.49 -7.01
CA SER A 418 -0.40 -7.85 -7.09
C SER A 418 -0.80 -8.84 -5.99
N LEU A 419 -1.99 -8.71 -5.41
CA LEU A 419 -2.59 -9.75 -4.56
C LEU A 419 -3.12 -10.93 -5.37
N GLN A 420 -3.49 -10.70 -6.63
CA GLN A 420 -3.80 -11.77 -7.56
C GLN A 420 -2.51 -12.20 -8.25
N LYS A 421 -1.96 -13.34 -7.84
CA LYS A 421 -0.75 -13.94 -8.40
C LYS A 421 -1.11 -14.74 -9.63
N GLN A 422 -0.25 -14.70 -10.64
CA GLN A 422 -0.47 -15.36 -11.92
C GLN A 422 0.58 -16.44 -12.13
N PHE A 423 0.14 -17.70 -12.17
CA PHE A 423 0.99 -18.83 -12.51
C PHE A 423 0.67 -19.31 -13.93
N HIS A 424 1.59 -19.04 -14.85
CA HIS A 424 1.51 -19.46 -16.26
C HIS A 424 1.82 -20.95 -16.42
N VAL A 425 0.86 -21.79 -16.01
CA VAL A 425 0.99 -23.26 -15.96
C VAL A 425 1.45 -23.85 -17.29
N GLN A 426 0.86 -23.42 -18.41
CA GLN A 426 1.22 -23.97 -19.72
C GLN A 426 2.67 -23.66 -20.09
N ASP A 427 3.12 -22.43 -19.87
CA ASP A 427 4.48 -21.99 -20.21
C ASP A 427 5.51 -22.64 -19.30
N PHE A 428 5.20 -22.75 -18.00
CA PHE A 428 6.01 -23.45 -17.03
C PHE A 428 6.17 -24.94 -17.37
N LEU A 429 5.10 -25.63 -17.78
CA LEU A 429 5.20 -27.04 -18.14
C LEU A 429 5.94 -27.25 -19.48
N LYS A 430 5.79 -26.35 -20.45
CA LYS A 430 6.47 -26.40 -21.75
C LYS A 430 8.00 -26.33 -21.63
N GLN A 431 8.53 -25.71 -20.58
CA GLN A 431 9.98 -25.62 -20.39
C GLN A 431 10.64 -26.99 -20.15
N PHE A 432 9.84 -28.02 -19.86
CA PHE A 432 10.33 -29.36 -19.61
C PHE A 432 9.98 -30.29 -20.78
N ASN A 433 10.98 -30.64 -21.60
CA ASN A 433 10.82 -31.68 -22.63
C ASN A 433 10.85 -33.08 -21.98
N LEU A 434 9.71 -33.53 -21.43
CA LEU A 434 9.66 -34.70 -20.55
C LEU A 434 8.56 -35.70 -20.90
N SER A 435 8.83 -36.96 -20.52
CA SER A 435 7.86 -38.06 -20.56
C SER A 435 6.62 -37.80 -19.70
N ASN A 436 5.52 -38.47 -20.05
CA ASN A 436 4.23 -38.34 -19.35
C ASN A 436 4.34 -38.59 -17.83
N LYS A 437 5.16 -39.57 -17.41
CA LYS A 437 5.39 -39.87 -15.98
C LYS A 437 5.95 -38.67 -15.22
N LYS A 438 6.97 -38.01 -15.77
CA LYS A 438 7.61 -36.84 -15.14
C LYS A 438 6.69 -35.62 -15.17
N GLN A 439 5.89 -35.45 -16.22
CA GLN A 439 4.87 -34.39 -16.23
C GLN A 439 3.82 -34.58 -15.13
N THR A 440 3.40 -35.82 -14.87
CA THR A 440 2.49 -36.13 -13.76
C THR A 440 3.11 -35.81 -12.40
N GLU A 441 4.40 -36.11 -12.22
CA GLU A 441 5.15 -35.75 -11.00
C GLU A 441 5.18 -34.23 -10.78
N ILE A 442 5.53 -33.44 -11.81
CA ILE A 442 5.55 -31.96 -11.72
C ILE A 442 4.17 -31.41 -11.34
N LYS A 443 3.10 -31.93 -11.95
CA LYS A 443 1.73 -31.52 -11.62
C LYS A 443 1.39 -31.80 -10.16
N ARG A 444 1.82 -32.95 -9.62
CA ARG A 444 1.65 -33.30 -8.21
C ARG A 444 2.39 -32.33 -7.29
N ILE A 445 3.62 -31.98 -7.64
CA ILE A 445 4.44 -31.00 -6.89
C ILE A 445 3.78 -29.62 -6.90
N ILE A 446 3.25 -29.17 -8.05
CA ILE A 446 2.48 -27.92 -8.14
C ILE A 446 1.29 -27.93 -7.16
N ILE A 447 0.50 -29.00 -7.19
CA ILE A 447 -0.69 -29.13 -6.33
C ILE A 447 -0.28 -29.09 -4.85
N GLN A 448 0.72 -29.89 -4.47
CA GLN A 448 1.22 -29.97 -3.09
C GLN A 448 1.75 -28.63 -2.60
N SER A 449 2.54 -27.93 -3.42
CA SER A 449 3.10 -26.63 -3.06
C SER A 449 2.01 -25.57 -2.86
N LEU A 450 0.95 -25.58 -3.67
CA LEU A 450 -0.18 -24.65 -3.53
C LEU A 450 -1.07 -25.02 -2.34
N GLN A 451 -1.26 -26.31 -2.04
CA GLN A 451 -1.98 -26.77 -0.86
C GLN A 451 -1.29 -26.32 0.44
N GLU A 452 0.04 -26.44 0.51
CA GLU A 452 0.82 -25.92 1.63
C GLU A 452 0.55 -24.43 1.88
N LEU A 453 0.51 -23.62 0.82
CA LEU A 453 0.17 -22.19 0.94
C LEU A 453 -1.28 -21.97 1.40
N VAL A 454 -2.23 -22.81 0.99
CA VAL A 454 -3.62 -22.73 1.47
C VAL A 454 -3.71 -23.09 2.96
N GLU A 455 -3.08 -24.19 3.39
CA GLU A 455 -3.09 -24.67 4.77
C GLU A 455 -2.51 -23.64 5.74
N LYS A 456 -1.44 -22.95 5.31
CA LYS A 456 -0.78 -21.88 6.07
C LYS A 456 -1.49 -20.54 5.95
N ARG A 457 -2.67 -20.50 5.31
CA ARG A 457 -3.50 -19.32 5.07
C ARG A 457 -2.74 -18.20 4.35
N ILE A 458 -1.84 -18.56 3.45
CA ILE A 458 -1.05 -17.64 2.64
C ILE A 458 -1.83 -17.21 1.40
N ILE A 459 -2.52 -18.16 0.78
CA ILE A 459 -3.47 -17.92 -0.31
C ILE A 459 -4.84 -18.47 0.04
N LYS A 460 -5.88 -17.97 -0.63
CA LYS A 460 -7.24 -18.48 -0.47
C LYS A 460 -7.38 -19.89 -1.07
N SER A 461 -8.32 -20.66 -0.52
CA SER A 461 -8.63 -22.04 -0.95
C SER A 461 -9.45 -22.13 -2.25
N PHE A 462 -9.55 -21.06 -3.03
CA PHE A 462 -10.20 -21.07 -4.33
C PHE A 462 -9.27 -20.54 -5.41
N PHE A 463 -9.28 -21.25 -6.53
CA PHE A 463 -8.40 -21.04 -7.66
C PHE A 463 -9.25 -20.66 -8.87
N LYS A 464 -8.88 -19.56 -9.51
CA LYS A 464 -9.43 -19.17 -10.81
C LYS A 464 -8.48 -19.69 -11.89
N ALA A 465 -9.00 -20.29 -12.95
CA ALA A 465 -8.18 -20.83 -14.02
C ALA A 465 -8.75 -20.45 -15.39
N THR A 466 -7.88 -19.92 -16.24
CA THR A 466 -8.14 -19.84 -17.69
C THR A 466 -7.60 -21.12 -18.33
N GLN A 467 -8.49 -21.87 -18.96
CA GLN A 467 -8.17 -23.11 -19.67
C GLN A 467 -7.52 -22.80 -21.03
N LYS A 468 -6.88 -23.81 -21.63
CA LYS A 468 -6.22 -23.71 -22.93
C LYS A 468 -7.19 -23.40 -24.08
N ASP A 469 -8.46 -23.80 -23.95
CA ASP A 469 -9.55 -23.49 -24.89
C ASP A 469 -10.14 -22.08 -24.68
N GLY A 470 -9.60 -21.30 -23.72
CA GLY A 470 -10.08 -19.97 -23.37
C GLY A 470 -11.20 -19.94 -22.33
N SER A 471 -11.77 -21.08 -21.95
CA SER A 471 -12.81 -21.14 -20.93
C SER A 471 -12.28 -20.76 -19.54
N PHE A 472 -13.17 -20.27 -18.67
CA PHE A 472 -12.83 -19.83 -17.32
C PHE A 472 -13.53 -20.71 -16.28
N THR A 473 -12.78 -21.17 -15.28
CA THR A 473 -13.29 -22.04 -14.22
C THR A 473 -12.84 -21.56 -12.85
N VAL A 474 -13.69 -21.74 -11.83
CA VAL A 474 -13.35 -21.53 -10.42
C VAL A 474 -13.44 -22.88 -9.71
N GLN A 475 -12.40 -23.24 -8.96
CA GLN A 475 -12.30 -24.54 -8.30
C GLN A 475 -11.72 -24.38 -6.89
N THR A 476 -12.19 -25.16 -5.93
CA THR A 476 -11.60 -25.19 -4.58
C THR A 476 -10.45 -26.20 -4.47
N ASN A 477 -10.46 -27.23 -5.33
CA ASN A 477 -9.45 -28.28 -5.34
C ASN A 477 -8.74 -28.33 -6.68
N LEU A 478 -7.41 -28.39 -6.65
CA LEU A 478 -6.58 -28.60 -7.83
C LEU A 478 -6.40 -30.09 -8.09
N THR A 479 -6.61 -30.51 -9.34
CA THR A 479 -6.35 -31.88 -9.79
C THR A 479 -5.36 -31.88 -10.94
N SER A 480 -4.64 -32.98 -11.13
CA SER A 480 -3.72 -33.13 -12.27
C SER A 480 -4.42 -32.92 -13.62
N ARG A 481 -5.70 -33.30 -13.72
CA ARG A 481 -6.54 -33.06 -14.91
C ARG A 481 -6.77 -31.57 -15.15
N LEU A 482 -7.09 -30.82 -14.10
CA LEU A 482 -7.27 -29.37 -14.16
C LEU A 482 -5.97 -28.67 -14.58
N ILE A 483 -4.85 -28.99 -13.92
CA ILE A 483 -3.53 -28.41 -14.23
C ILE A 483 -3.15 -28.68 -15.70
N THR A 484 -3.48 -29.87 -16.22
CA THR A 484 -3.19 -30.23 -17.62
C THR A 484 -3.94 -29.35 -18.63
N LYS A 485 -5.19 -28.99 -18.32
CA LYS A 485 -6.03 -28.14 -19.19
C LYS A 485 -5.81 -26.64 -18.97
N THR A 486 -5.19 -26.26 -17.84
CA THR A 486 -4.99 -24.87 -17.46
C THR A 486 -3.88 -24.21 -18.27
N LYS A 487 -4.16 -23.02 -18.80
CA LYS A 487 -3.17 -22.10 -19.37
C LYS A 487 -2.58 -21.21 -18.29
N LEU A 488 -3.46 -20.56 -17.53
CA LEU A 488 -3.12 -19.58 -16.50
C LEU A 488 -3.94 -19.84 -15.24
N LEU A 489 -3.26 -19.94 -14.11
CA LEU A 489 -3.86 -20.12 -12.79
C LEU A 489 -3.70 -18.82 -12.00
N TYR A 490 -4.78 -18.35 -11.37
CA TYR A 490 -4.75 -17.19 -10.50
C TYR A 490 -4.89 -17.60 -9.04
N LEU A 491 -3.98 -17.12 -8.21
CA LEU A 491 -3.96 -17.32 -6.76
C LEU A 491 -4.29 -15.99 -6.08
N GLU A 492 -5.09 -16.01 -5.02
CA GLU A 492 -5.37 -14.80 -4.22
C GLU A 492 -4.60 -14.84 -2.92
N GLU A 493 -3.59 -13.97 -2.78
CA GLU A 493 -2.81 -13.74 -1.56
C GLU A 493 -3.73 -13.24 -0.43
N ILE A 494 -3.54 -13.79 0.76
CA ILE A 494 -4.18 -13.33 1.99
C ILE A 494 -3.21 -12.36 2.69
N LEU A 495 -3.65 -11.11 2.84
CA LEU A 495 -2.93 -10.13 3.67
C LEU A 495 -3.34 -10.30 5.13
N HIS A 496 -2.40 -10.73 5.97
CA HIS A 496 -2.54 -10.72 7.42
C HIS A 496 -2.00 -9.40 7.95
N TYR A 497 -2.87 -8.47 8.35
CA TYR A 497 -2.46 -7.27 9.08
C TYR A 497 -2.74 -7.49 10.57
N LYS A 498 -1.68 -7.42 11.38
CA LYS A 498 -1.65 -7.87 12.79
C LYS A 498 -2.41 -6.96 13.76
N TYR A 499 -2.78 -5.76 13.33
CA TYR A 499 -3.52 -4.79 14.13
C TYR A 499 -4.88 -4.55 13.48
N PRO A 500 -6.00 -4.59 14.23
CA PRO A 500 -7.18 -3.84 13.82
C PRO A 500 -6.69 -2.44 13.52
N ILE A 501 -6.96 -1.91 12.33
CA ILE A 501 -6.40 -0.61 11.93
C ILE A 501 -6.79 0.51 12.93
N ASN A 502 -7.84 0.28 13.72
CA ASN A 502 -8.28 1.08 14.87
C ASN A 502 -7.23 1.19 16.01
N GLN A 503 -6.27 0.28 16.14
CA GLN A 503 -5.20 0.32 17.15
C GLN A 503 -3.99 1.16 16.72
N LEU A 504 -3.93 1.65 15.48
CA LEU A 504 -2.91 2.63 15.04
C LEU A 504 -3.26 4.07 15.43
N GLU A 505 -4.42 4.26 16.06
CA GLU A 505 -4.94 5.56 16.50
C GLU A 505 -4.43 6.03 17.86
N SER A 506 -3.84 5.11 18.66
CA SER A 506 -3.00 5.40 19.83
C SER A 506 -1.59 5.76 19.41
#